data_AF-A0A6I1MJK6-F1
#
_entry.id   AF-A0A6I1MJK6-F1
#
_cell.length_a   1.000
_cell.length_b   1.000
_cell.length_c   1.000
_cell.angle_alpha   90.00
_cell.angle_beta   90.00
_cell.angle_gamma   90.00
#
_symmetry.space_group_name_H-M   'P 1'
#
loop_
_entity.id
_entity.type
_entity.pdbx_description
1 polymer ?
#
loop_
_entity_poly.entity_id
_entity_poly.type
_entity_poly.pdbx_seq_one_letter_code
_entity_poly.pdbx_strand_id
1 'polypeptide(L)' 'KNAWDYTLEVIALMGDIDYANEMLSKTTNIKERKIISDRIDTLEGKFFDLKNKLKSIELL' A
#
# COMPACT_ATOMS: atom_id res chain seq x y z
N LYS A 1 -15.55 -9.10 -6.21
CA LYS A 1 -15.20 -7.70 -5.92
C LYS A 1 -15.41 -6.89 -7.18
N ASN A 2 -16.21 -5.84 -7.11
CA ASN A 2 -16.42 -4.90 -8.22
C ASN A 2 -15.35 -3.78 -8.17
N ALA A 3 -15.40 -2.85 -9.12
CA ALA A 3 -14.46 -1.72 -9.16
C ALA A 3 -14.47 -0.88 -7.87
N TRP A 4 -15.64 -0.76 -7.22
CA TRP A 4 -15.77 -0.02 -5.97
C TRP A 4 -15.05 -0.72 -4.80
N ASP A 5 -15.22 -2.04 -4.65
CA ASP A 5 -14.53 -2.82 -3.61
C ASP A 5 -13.01 -2.68 -3.73
N TYR A 6 -12.47 -2.80 -4.94
CA TYR A 6 -11.04 -2.63 -5.17
C TYR A 6 -10.59 -1.18 -4.96
N THR A 7 -11.43 -0.19 -5.26
CA THR A 7 -11.11 1.22 -4.97
C THR A 7 -10.98 1.46 -3.48
N LEU A 8 -11.88 0.92 -2.65
CA LEU A 8 -11.79 1.01 -1.19
C LEU A 8 -10.52 0.34 -0.66
N GLU A 9 -10.13 -0.81 -1.21
CA GLU A 9 -8.88 -1.48 -0.87
C GLU A 9 -7.64 -0.66 -1.26
N VAL A 10 -7.65 0.01 -2.41
CA VAL A 10 -6.58 0.95 -2.79
C VAL A 10 -6.47 2.08 -1.78
N ILE A 11 -7.59 2.70 -1.40
CA ILE A 11 -7.59 3.81 -0.43
C ILE A 11 -7.05 3.34 0.93
N ALA A 12 -7.48 2.17 1.41
CA ALA A 12 -6.98 1.60 2.65
C ALA A 12 -5.47 1.33 2.59
N LEU A 13 -4.98 0.73 1.49
CA LEU A 13 -3.55 0.49 1.27
C LEU A 13 -2.74 1.79 1.26
N MET A 14 -3.26 2.87 0.66
CA MET A 14 -2.59 4.18 0.68
C MET A 14 -2.47 4.72 2.11
N GLY A 15 -3.52 4.60 2.92
CA GLY A 15 -3.47 4.97 4.34
C GLY A 15 -2.44 4.16 5.14
N ASP A 16 -2.35 2.85 4.88
CA ASP A 16 -1.35 1.99 5.53
C ASP A 16 0.09 2.36 5.13
N ILE A 17 0.32 2.73 3.86
CA ILE A 17 1.61 3.19 3.36
C ILE A 17 1.99 4.53 4.01
N ASP A 18 1.07 5.49 4.04
CA ASP A 18 1.30 6.80 4.67
C ASP A 18 1.64 6.65 6.15
N TYR A 19 0.91 5.80 6.87
CA TYR A 19 1.20 5.50 8.27
C TYR A 19 2.59 4.87 8.47
N ALA A 20 2.96 3.89 7.63
CA ALA A 20 4.27 3.27 7.70
C ALA A 20 5.40 4.25 7.38
N ASN A 21 5.20 5.14 6.41
CA ASN A 21 6.13 6.23 6.09
C ASN A 21 6.27 7.23 7.24
N GLU A 22 5.17 7.59 7.89
CA GLU A 22 5.20 8.45 9.08
C GLU A 22 6.00 7.79 10.21
N MET A 23 5.77 6.51 10.48
CA MET A 23 6.58 5.75 11.45
C MET A 23 8.06 5.76 11.07
N LEU A 24 8.39 5.43 9.81
CA LEU A 24 9.77 5.40 9.32
C LEU A 24 10.46 6.76 9.49
N SER A 25 9.73 7.86 9.30
CA SER A 25 10.28 9.22 9.46
C SER A 25 10.71 9.52 10.90
N LYS A 26 10.05 8.88 11.89
CA LYS A 26 10.30 9.08 13.33
C LYS A 26 11.26 8.05 13.93
N THR A 27 11.47 6.91 13.27
CA THR A 27 12.33 5.83 13.77
C THR A 27 13.81 6.11 13.49
N THR A 28 14.63 6.17 14.54
CA THR A 28 16.10 6.34 14.45
C THR A 28 16.87 5.02 14.46
N ASN A 29 16.28 3.96 15.00
CA ASN A 29 16.89 2.63 15.08
C ASN A 29 16.98 1.99 13.68
N ILE A 30 18.20 1.70 13.21
CA ILE A 30 18.46 1.16 11.87
C ILE A 30 17.75 -0.18 11.61
N LYS A 31 17.67 -1.08 12.60
CA LYS A 31 17.01 -2.38 12.44
C LYS A 31 15.51 -2.21 12.27
N GLU A 32 14.89 -1.37 13.08
CA GLU A 32 13.47 -1.06 12.98
C GLU A 32 13.15 -0.32 11.68
N ARG A 33 14.00 0.63 11.26
CA ARG A 33 13.87 1.30 9.95
C ARG A 33 13.83 0.30 8.81
N LYS A 34 14.70 -0.72 8.83
CA LYS A 34 14.69 -1.77 7.81
C LYS A 34 13.37 -2.54 7.79
N ILE A 35 12.89 -2.96 8.96
CA ILE A 35 11.61 -3.68 9.07
C ILE A 35 10.45 -2.85 8.51
N ILE A 36 10.41 -1.54 8.82
CA ILE A 36 9.37 -0.64 8.33
C ILE A 36 9.51 -0.42 6.81
N SER A 37 10.73 -0.28 6.30
CA SER A 37 11.00 -0.17 4.85
C SER A 37 10.53 -1.41 4.09
N ASP A 38 10.89 -2.61 4.57
CA ASP A 38 10.47 -3.88 3.94
C ASP A 38 8.94 -4.02 3.94
N ARG A 39 8.26 -3.47 4.97
CA ARG A 39 6.79 -3.40 5.03
C ARG A 39 6.23 -2.42 3.99
N ILE A 40 6.84 -1.26 3.81
CA ILE A 40 6.42 -0.28 2.79
C ILE A 40 6.52 -0.90 1.40
N ASP A 41 7.66 -1.53 1.06
CA ASP A 41 7.86 -2.21 -0.23
C ASP A 41 6.77 -3.27 -0.49
N THR A 42 6.42 -4.04 0.55
CA THR A 42 5.35 -5.04 0.47
C THR A 42 3.98 -4.41 0.21
N LEU A 43 3.67 -3.29 0.87
CA LEU A 43 2.40 -2.57 0.68
C LEU A 43 2.33 -1.92 -0.70
N GLU A 44 3.42 -1.33 -1.19
CA GLU A 44 3.52 -0.75 -2.53
C GLU A 44 3.36 -1.81 -3.62
N GLY A 45 3.93 -3.00 -3.43
CA GLY A 45 3.71 -4.15 -4.33
C GLY A 45 2.22 -4.53 -4.40
N LYS A 46 1.55 -4.64 -3.24
CA LYS A 46 0.10 -4.92 -3.19
C LYS A 46 -0.72 -3.81 -3.88
N PHE A 47 -0.37 -2.55 -3.65
CA PHE A 47 -1.02 -1.41 -4.30
C PHE A 47 -0.88 -1.50 -5.83
N PHE A 48 0.32 -1.81 -6.33
CA PHE A 48 0.57 -1.95 -7.75
C PHE A 48 -0.29 -3.07 -8.38
N ASP A 49 -0.34 -4.22 -7.73
CA ASP A 49 -1.16 -5.35 -8.19
C ASP A 49 -2.66 -5.00 -8.21
N LEU A 50 -3.14 -4.32 -7.17
CA LEU A 50 -4.55 -3.95 -7.08
C LEU A 50 -4.94 -2.89 -8.11
N LYS A 51 -4.04 -1.91 -8.34
CA LYS A 51 -4.19 -0.90 -9.41
C LYS A 51 -4.25 -1.56 -10.79
N ASN A 52 -3.44 -2.59 -11.04
CA ASN A 52 -3.47 -3.31 -12.31
C ASN A 52 -4.78 -4.11 -12.47
N LYS A 53 -5.28 -4.73 -11.40
CA LYS A 53 -6.59 -5.39 -11.40
C LYS A 53 -7.72 -4.39 -11.73
N LEU A 54 -7.71 -3.21 -11.11
CA LEU A 54 -8.67 -2.15 -11.39
C LEU A 54 -8.67 -1.72 -12.86
N LYS A 55 -7.49 -1.56 -13.48
CA LYS A 55 -7.38 -1.24 -14.91
C LYS A 55 -7.95 -2.32 -15.82
N SER A 56 -7.91 -3.58 -15.39
CA SER A 56 -8.39 -4.74 -16.15
C SER A 56 -9.89 -5.00 -15.98
N ILE A 57 -10.57 -4.30 -15.07
CA ILE A 57 -12.02 -4.38 -14.95
C ILE A 57 -12.61 -3.60 -16.12
N GLU A 58 -13.14 -4.31 -17.11
CA GLU A 58 -13.98 -3.72 -18.15
C GLU A 58 -15.14 -2.98 -17.47
N LEU A 59 -15.22 -1.67 -17.70
CA LEU A 59 -16.42 -0.89 -17.43
C LEU A 59 -17.48 -1.37 -18.42
N LEU A 60 -18.25 -2.38 -18.00
CA LEU A 60 -19.46 -2.85 -18.69
C LEU A 60 -20.49 -1.71 -18.82
#